data_AF-A0A942M2L8-F1
#
_entry.id   AF-A0A942M2L8-F1
#
_cell.length_a   1.000
_cell.length_b   1.000
_cell.length_c   1.000
_cell.angle_alpha   90.00
_cell.angle_beta   90.00
_cell.angle_gamma   90.00
#
_symmetry.space_group_name_H-M   'P 1'
#
loop_
_entity.id
_entity.type
_entity.pdbx_description
1 polymer ?
#
loop_
_entity_poly.entity_id
_entity_poly.type
_entity_poly.pdbx_seq_one_letter_code
_entity_poly.pdbx_strand_id
1 'polypeptide(L)'
;MKKITIGKQITSPASLTDRKRKYMSIFTGNFGIEKKFIAAFLLTVSAVAGIFYFALFIIPQSKIEAQLIFGLSANRLLLAVIWLGLLAINIGAILFPFLNLGTRKKELERKANLFFAAHKVVIMGVLYIALVAIGAFLLAMFPPVLTSFQFLSSFHIRLGGFLTWVFIAIFLLVITLRIIAAETLSNEQRISRLDTILGCFIVFIATLFTYKQIGAWIGWTNRGAYTYWDLLSAQFLQGKLYLENPTYIHDLVLYNGNWYVPMPPFPAIAMLPVVTWFGVENINTSYLSILYSAITGVISLLILRQLVQLKWLELSWHATFWLMALFLLGTPHLWVGINGRGWFTSQILATLFLSLAIYAALRSWSVWWIASFIAVAMLSRPNTLMTWPFVFAISMQLLKEKHGTIEWKQAFVWSVKTAVPVISAILILLIYNYIRFESFFDFGYASLKGSQSIVNNVQTHGLFSAHFIPENLYVMLLKMPQIRWETFWTDVLKGNFMSIGLDPIGMSIFATTPSLLYLFRRYPGQWWIWGAWTTILFNIIILSLYSNTGSAQFGYRYILDFIAPLITLLAVGVSQKVPWHFMVVALISIAINLYGAYWFMSGG
;
A
#
# COMPACT_ATOMS: atom_id res chain seq x y z
N MET A 1 -19.12 45.71 43.40
CA MET A 1 -19.24 44.96 42.13
C MET A 1 -18.00 45.21 41.28
N LYS A 2 -17.11 44.21 41.15
CA LYS A 2 -15.81 44.32 40.48
C LYS A 2 -15.96 44.33 38.96
N LYS A 3 -15.57 45.43 38.30
CA LYS A 3 -15.27 45.49 36.86
C LYS A 3 -13.90 44.85 36.64
N ILE A 4 -13.85 43.76 35.86
CA ILE A 4 -12.61 43.15 35.39
C ILE A 4 -12.41 43.60 33.93
N THR A 5 -11.41 44.46 33.73
CA THR A 5 -10.92 44.90 32.42
C THR A 5 -10.01 43.82 31.86
N ILE A 6 -10.38 43.21 30.73
CA ILE A 6 -9.54 42.24 30.03
C ILE A 6 -8.56 43.00 29.12
N GLY A 7 -7.31 43.07 29.55
CA GLY A 7 -6.20 43.57 28.74
C GLY A 7 -5.82 42.57 27.64
N LYS A 8 -5.83 43.04 26.39
CA LYS A 8 -5.31 42.34 25.21
C LYS A 8 -3.78 42.31 25.28
N GLN A 9 -3.19 41.18 25.67
CA GLN A 9 -1.74 40.95 25.51
C GLN A 9 -1.46 40.43 24.10
N ILE A 10 -0.93 41.32 23.26
CA ILE A 10 -0.34 40.98 21.96
C ILE A 10 0.97 40.24 22.24
N THR A 11 1.00 38.94 21.97
CA THR A 11 2.21 38.12 22.08
C THR A 11 3.08 38.33 20.83
N SER A 12 4.35 38.67 21.05
CA SER A 12 5.34 38.94 20.00
C SER A 12 5.80 37.66 19.27
N PRO A 13 6.47 37.76 18.10
CA PRO A 13 6.81 36.63 17.23
C PRO A 13 7.95 35.72 17.73
N ALA A 14 8.32 35.76 19.01
CA ALA A 14 9.51 35.07 19.53
C ALA A 14 9.31 33.58 19.86
N SER A 15 8.10 33.01 19.73
CA SER A 15 7.80 31.65 20.22
C SER A 15 7.84 30.52 19.17
N LEU A 16 8.12 30.82 17.90
CA LEU A 16 8.22 29.83 16.81
C LEU A 16 9.64 29.25 16.64
N THR A 17 10.67 30.01 17.02
CA THR A 17 12.09 29.62 16.92
C THR A 17 12.53 28.71 18.06
N ASP A 18 12.05 28.94 19.29
CA ASP A 18 12.36 28.07 20.43
C ASP A 18 11.63 26.73 20.39
N ARG A 19 10.45 26.69 19.79
CA ARG A 19 9.74 25.43 19.54
C ARG A 19 10.53 24.56 18.54
N LYS A 20 11.00 25.13 17.42
CA LYS A 20 11.90 24.44 16.44
C LYS A 20 13.12 23.77 17.08
N ARG A 21 13.72 24.39 18.11
CA ARG A 21 14.93 23.90 18.78
C ARG A 21 14.70 22.58 19.55
N LYS A 22 13.46 22.27 19.96
CA LYS A 22 13.11 21.05 20.71
C LYS A 22 12.76 19.84 19.82
N TYR A 23 12.57 20.04 18.51
CA TYR A 23 12.00 19.02 17.61
C TYR A 23 13.03 18.10 16.93
N MET A 24 14.33 18.32 17.14
CA MET A 24 15.39 17.44 16.64
C MET A 24 15.70 16.27 17.61
N SER A 25 15.00 16.18 18.75
CA SER A 25 15.29 15.25 19.85
C SER A 25 14.83 13.79 19.69
N ILE A 26 14.44 13.37 18.48
CA ILE A 26 13.96 11.99 18.25
C ILE A 26 15.07 11.10 17.68
N PHE A 27 16.10 11.71 17.05
CA PHE A 27 17.39 11.05 16.79
C PHE A 27 18.50 11.56 17.71
N THR A 28 18.30 12.68 18.39
CA THR A 28 19.13 13.10 19.51
C THR A 28 18.36 12.83 20.80
N GLY A 29 18.37 11.57 21.24
CA GLY A 29 18.22 11.32 22.67
C GLY A 29 19.24 12.17 23.43
N ASN A 30 19.03 12.38 24.73
CA ASN A 30 19.88 13.12 25.66
C ASN A 30 21.36 12.63 25.76
N PHE A 31 21.87 11.91 24.78
CA PHE A 31 23.28 11.67 24.58
C PHE A 31 23.86 12.85 23.79
N GLY A 32 24.76 13.60 24.42
CA GLY A 32 25.54 14.69 23.82
C GLY A 32 26.54 14.21 22.75
N ILE A 33 26.13 13.33 21.84
CA ILE A 33 26.94 12.83 20.74
C ILE A 33 26.80 13.81 19.58
N GLU A 34 27.90 14.46 19.19
CA GLU A 34 27.89 15.37 18.04
C GLU A 34 27.44 14.63 16.75
N LYS A 35 26.69 15.30 15.88
CA LYS A 35 26.22 14.76 14.58
C LYS A 35 27.33 14.09 13.76
N LYS A 36 28.57 14.56 13.92
CA LYS A 36 29.77 14.02 13.26
C LYS A 36 30.10 12.59 13.70
N PHE A 37 29.89 12.24 14.97
CA PHE A 37 30.13 10.88 15.47
C PHE A 37 29.08 9.90 14.95
N ILE A 38 27.81 10.31 14.86
CA ILE A 38 26.75 9.48 14.27
C ILE A 38 27.03 9.23 12.79
N ALA A 39 27.44 10.26 12.04
CA ALA A 39 27.85 10.14 10.65
C ALA A 39 29.06 9.19 10.48
N ALA A 40 30.10 9.37 11.28
CA ALA A 40 31.27 8.50 11.27
C ALA A 40 30.89 7.04 11.60
N PHE A 41 30.01 6.83 12.57
CA PHE A 41 29.50 5.50 12.90
C PHE A 41 28.77 4.84 11.72
N LEU A 42 27.84 5.55 11.06
CA LEU A 42 27.10 5.02 9.91
C LEU A 42 28.03 4.70 8.72
N LEU A 43 29.02 5.56 8.45
CA LEU A 43 30.02 5.29 7.43
C LEU A 43 30.91 4.08 7.81
N THR A 44 31.29 3.94 9.08
CA THR A 44 32.02 2.76 9.57
C THR A 44 31.21 1.48 9.39
N VAL A 45 29.91 1.48 9.71
CA VAL A 45 29.02 0.33 9.47
C VAL A 45 29.02 -0.03 7.98
N SER A 46 28.94 0.97 7.09
CA SER A 46 29.03 0.78 5.64
C SER A 46 30.39 0.19 5.21
N ALA A 47 31.50 0.68 5.78
CA ALA A 47 32.84 0.18 5.46
C ALA A 47 33.05 -1.26 5.95
N VAL A 48 32.60 -1.59 7.16
CA VAL A 48 32.65 -2.96 7.72
C VAL A 48 31.84 -3.92 6.85
N ALA A 49 30.61 -3.55 6.48
CA ALA A 49 29.82 -4.34 5.54
C ALA A 49 30.55 -4.50 4.20
N GLY A 50 31.19 -3.44 3.70
CA GLY A 50 31.98 -3.48 2.47
C GLY A 50 33.17 -4.43 2.53
N ILE A 51 33.93 -4.43 3.61
CA ILE A 51 35.06 -5.35 3.83
C ILE A 51 34.53 -6.79 3.88
N PHE A 52 33.44 -7.03 4.61
CA PHE A 52 32.83 -8.35 4.72
C PHE A 52 32.38 -8.89 3.35
N TYR A 53 31.59 -8.13 2.59
CA TYR A 53 31.13 -8.54 1.27
C TYR A 53 32.28 -8.63 0.25
N PHE A 54 33.30 -7.78 0.37
CA PHE A 54 34.50 -7.85 -0.45
C PHE A 54 35.28 -9.15 -0.20
N ALA A 55 35.47 -9.54 1.07
CA ALA A 55 36.10 -10.80 1.43
C ALA A 55 35.33 -11.99 0.84
N LEU A 56 34.01 -12.04 1.02
CA LEU A 56 33.16 -13.06 0.41
C LEU A 56 33.25 -13.09 -1.12
N PHE A 57 33.48 -11.95 -1.74
CA PHE A 57 33.63 -11.84 -3.19
C PHE A 57 34.98 -12.37 -3.69
N ILE A 58 36.09 -12.18 -2.96
CA ILE A 58 37.43 -12.58 -3.43
C ILE A 58 37.79 -14.03 -3.08
N ILE A 59 37.22 -14.61 -2.02
CA ILE A 59 37.56 -15.95 -1.54
C ILE A 59 37.33 -17.05 -2.59
N PRO A 60 36.17 -17.11 -3.29
CA PRO A 60 35.94 -18.15 -4.28
C PRO A 60 36.83 -17.96 -5.50
N GLN A 61 37.61 -18.97 -5.89
CA GLN A 61 38.42 -18.89 -7.11
C GLN A 61 37.54 -18.93 -8.37
N SER A 62 37.98 -18.26 -9.44
CA SER A 62 37.39 -18.40 -10.77
C SER A 62 37.71 -19.78 -11.35
N LYS A 63 36.98 -20.21 -12.38
CA LYS A 63 37.31 -21.42 -13.15
C LYS A 63 38.76 -21.36 -13.63
N ILE A 64 39.50 -22.48 -13.51
CA ILE A 64 40.95 -22.59 -13.76
C ILE A 64 41.35 -21.93 -15.09
N GLU A 65 40.61 -22.20 -16.16
CA GLU A 65 40.84 -21.68 -17.52
C GLU A 65 40.74 -20.15 -17.64
N ALA A 66 40.05 -19.50 -16.72
CA ALA A 66 39.79 -18.06 -16.73
C ALA A 66 40.53 -17.32 -15.60
N GLN A 67 41.38 -17.99 -14.82
CA GLN A 67 42.13 -17.38 -13.73
C GLN A 67 43.26 -16.50 -14.27
N LEU A 68 43.53 -15.40 -13.58
CA LEU A 68 44.58 -14.45 -13.94
C LEU A 68 45.51 -14.19 -12.75
N ILE A 69 45.17 -13.24 -11.87
CA ILE A 69 45.94 -12.94 -10.65
C ILE A 69 45.10 -13.36 -9.43
N PHE A 70 45.74 -13.94 -8.41
CA PHE A 70 45.10 -14.38 -7.15
C PHE A 70 43.91 -15.35 -7.33
N GLY A 71 43.92 -16.14 -8.40
CA GLY A 71 42.82 -17.06 -8.72
C GLY A 71 41.54 -16.37 -9.20
N LEU A 72 41.57 -15.07 -9.51
CA LEU A 72 40.45 -14.30 -10.05
C LEU A 72 40.58 -14.12 -11.56
N SER A 73 39.45 -14.15 -12.26
CA SER A 73 39.37 -13.76 -13.68
C SER A 73 39.49 -12.25 -13.89
N ALA A 74 39.91 -11.80 -15.08
CA ALA A 74 40.06 -10.38 -15.42
C ALA A 74 38.88 -9.49 -14.98
N ASN A 75 37.64 -9.92 -15.27
CA ASN A 75 36.43 -9.17 -14.90
C ASN A 75 36.24 -9.07 -13.38
N ARG A 76 36.58 -10.12 -12.63
CA ARG A 76 36.49 -10.12 -11.17
C ARG A 76 37.60 -9.30 -10.53
N LEU A 77 38.80 -9.33 -11.11
CA LEU A 77 39.91 -8.48 -10.70
C LEU A 77 39.57 -6.99 -10.90
N LEU A 78 39.03 -6.61 -12.06
CA LEU A 78 38.57 -5.25 -12.34
C LEU A 78 37.51 -4.80 -11.33
N LEU A 79 36.50 -5.64 -11.06
CA LEU A 79 35.47 -5.33 -10.08
C LEU A 79 36.05 -5.20 -8.67
N ALA A 80 37.00 -6.05 -8.29
CA ALA A 80 37.69 -5.98 -7.00
C ALA A 80 38.46 -4.65 -6.84
N VAL A 81 39.15 -4.19 -7.89
CA VAL A 81 39.86 -2.90 -7.88
C VAL A 81 38.89 -1.73 -7.73
N ILE A 82 37.78 -1.73 -8.48
CA ILE A 82 36.74 -0.70 -8.35
C ILE A 82 36.16 -0.69 -6.93
N TRP A 83 35.85 -1.88 -6.40
CA TRP A 83 35.33 -2.05 -5.04
C TRP A 83 36.30 -1.51 -4.00
N LEU A 84 37.58 -1.88 -4.06
CA LEU A 84 38.61 -1.36 -3.15
C LEU A 84 38.75 0.15 -3.24
N GLY A 85 38.69 0.73 -4.44
CA GLY A 85 38.71 2.18 -4.62
C GLY A 85 37.55 2.88 -3.91
N LEU A 86 36.32 2.37 -4.06
CA LEU A 86 35.14 2.89 -3.37
C LEU A 86 35.22 2.69 -1.85
N LEU A 87 35.77 1.56 -1.39
CA LEU A 87 35.96 1.27 0.03
C LEU A 87 36.99 2.21 0.64
N ALA A 88 38.09 2.51 -0.08
CA ALA A 88 39.09 3.47 0.33
C ALA A 88 38.53 4.89 0.42
N ILE A 89 37.62 5.29 -0.49
CA ILE A 89 36.90 6.58 -0.39
C ILE A 89 36.03 6.61 0.88
N ASN A 90 35.30 5.54 1.16
CA ASN A 90 34.46 5.43 2.36
C ASN A 90 35.30 5.53 3.65
N ILE A 91 36.39 4.77 3.74
CA ILE A 91 37.35 4.84 4.86
C ILE A 91 37.99 6.22 4.96
N GLY A 92 38.37 6.83 3.84
CA GLY A 92 38.87 8.19 3.80
C GLY A 92 37.88 9.20 4.38
N ALA A 93 36.58 9.06 4.06
CA ALA A 93 35.52 9.90 4.62
C ALA A 93 35.34 9.71 6.14
N ILE A 94 35.52 8.49 6.66
CA ILE A 94 35.50 8.19 8.10
C ILE A 94 36.68 8.86 8.82
N LEU A 95 37.88 8.81 8.22
CA LEU A 95 39.12 9.32 8.83
C LEU A 95 39.27 10.84 8.69
N PHE A 96 38.66 11.45 7.67
CA PHE A 96 38.79 12.89 7.36
C PHE A 96 38.53 13.83 8.57
N PRO A 97 37.50 13.61 9.41
CA PRO A 97 37.30 14.40 10.63
C PRO A 97 38.42 14.29 11.65
N PHE A 98 39.18 13.19 11.67
CA PHE A 98 40.26 12.92 12.63
C PHE A 98 41.65 13.36 12.13
N LEU A 99 41.79 13.62 10.82
CA LEU A 99 43.04 14.12 10.25
C LEU A 99 43.28 15.59 10.64
N ASN A 100 44.50 15.89 11.11
CA ASN A 100 44.91 17.23 11.53
C ASN A 100 45.57 18.01 10.37
N LEU A 101 44.74 18.47 9.43
CA LEU A 101 45.17 19.15 8.19
C LEU A 101 45.14 20.69 8.28
N GLY A 102 45.02 21.26 9.49
CA GLY A 102 45.09 22.70 9.73
C GLY A 102 44.14 23.54 8.88
N THR A 103 44.67 24.58 8.21
CA THR A 103 43.92 25.50 7.34
C THR A 103 43.39 24.82 6.06
N ARG A 104 44.11 23.84 5.51
CA ARG A 104 43.68 23.09 4.31
C ARG A 104 42.39 22.30 4.56
N LYS A 105 42.20 21.77 5.77
CA LYS A 105 40.96 21.07 6.16
C LYS A 105 39.74 21.97 6.05
N LYS A 106 39.82 23.15 6.67
CA LYS A 106 38.73 24.13 6.69
C LYS A 106 38.37 24.58 5.27
N GLU A 107 39.38 24.74 4.41
CA GLU A 107 39.16 25.10 3.01
C GLU A 107 38.47 23.98 2.22
N LEU A 108 38.87 22.72 2.42
CA LEU A 108 38.22 21.56 1.81
C LEU A 108 36.78 21.40 2.29
N GLU A 109 36.52 21.49 3.60
CA GLU A 109 35.16 21.45 4.18
C GLU A 109 34.29 22.58 3.62
N ARG A 110 34.84 23.79 3.50
CA ARG A 110 34.13 24.93 2.90
C ARG A 110 33.75 24.66 1.44
N LYS A 111 34.71 24.21 0.61
CA LYS A 111 34.44 23.88 -0.80
C LYS A 111 33.42 22.75 -0.93
N ALA A 112 33.54 21.69 -0.13
CA ALA A 112 32.60 20.57 -0.14
C ALA A 112 31.17 21.00 0.27
N ASN A 113 31.05 21.82 1.33
CA ASN A 113 29.76 22.34 1.77
C ASN A 113 29.12 23.27 0.73
N LEU A 114 29.90 24.14 0.08
CA LEU A 114 29.42 24.99 -1.01
C LEU A 114 28.94 24.15 -2.21
N PHE A 115 29.73 23.16 -2.60
CA PHE A 115 29.38 22.24 -3.69
C PHE A 115 28.09 21.48 -3.38
N PHE A 116 27.97 20.91 -2.18
CA PHE A 116 26.76 20.22 -1.74
C PHE A 116 25.57 21.17 -1.69
N ALA A 117 25.71 22.37 -1.12
CA ALA A 117 24.63 23.34 -1.06
C ALA A 117 24.10 23.72 -2.45
N ALA A 118 24.99 23.89 -3.44
CA ALA A 118 24.63 24.19 -4.82
C ALA A 118 23.97 23.01 -5.55
N HIS A 119 24.38 21.77 -5.27
CA HIS A 119 23.96 20.58 -6.02
C HIS A 119 23.09 19.60 -5.23
N LYS A 120 22.64 19.94 -4.01
CA LYS A 120 21.93 19.04 -3.07
C LYS A 120 20.76 18.30 -3.71
N VAL A 121 19.96 18.96 -4.55
CA VAL A 121 18.81 18.35 -5.23
C VAL A 121 19.25 17.27 -6.22
N VAL A 122 20.29 17.56 -7.00
CA VAL A 122 20.85 16.61 -7.98
C VAL A 122 21.51 15.44 -7.27
N ILE A 123 22.32 15.70 -6.25
CA ILE A 123 22.98 14.67 -5.44
C ILE A 123 21.93 13.73 -4.83
N MET A 124 20.92 14.26 -4.15
CA MET A 124 19.85 13.45 -3.57
C MET A 124 19.07 12.68 -4.65
N GLY A 125 18.79 13.30 -5.80
CA GLY A 125 18.13 12.64 -6.93
C GLY A 125 18.92 11.43 -7.46
N VAL A 126 20.23 11.59 -7.67
CA VAL A 126 21.11 10.50 -8.13
C VAL A 126 21.17 9.37 -7.11
N LEU A 127 21.34 9.68 -5.83
CA LEU A 127 21.36 8.67 -4.77
C LEU A 127 20.03 7.90 -4.70
N TYR A 128 18.90 8.59 -4.89
CA TYR A 128 17.58 7.96 -4.88
C TYR A 128 17.35 7.05 -6.08
N ILE A 129 17.75 7.48 -7.28
CA ILE A 129 17.69 6.65 -8.49
C ILE A 129 18.52 5.38 -8.29
N ALA A 130 19.74 5.52 -7.75
CA ALA A 130 20.60 4.37 -7.47
C ALA A 130 19.99 3.42 -6.43
N LEU A 131 19.40 3.93 -5.35
CA LEU A 131 18.69 3.09 -4.36
C LEU A 131 17.53 2.32 -4.98
N VAL A 132 16.71 2.98 -5.79
CA VAL A 132 15.56 2.33 -6.44
C VAL A 132 16.03 1.28 -7.43
N ALA A 133 16.99 1.60 -8.30
CA ALA A 133 17.48 0.68 -9.32
C ALA A 133 18.15 -0.56 -8.71
N ILE A 134 19.06 -0.36 -7.75
CA ILE A 134 19.77 -1.46 -7.10
C ILE A 134 18.82 -2.25 -6.19
N GLY A 135 17.97 -1.57 -5.42
CA GLY A 135 16.99 -2.21 -4.55
C GLY A 135 15.98 -3.07 -5.33
N ALA A 136 15.48 -2.57 -6.46
CA ALA A 136 14.59 -3.34 -7.33
C ALA A 136 15.30 -4.57 -7.93
N PHE A 137 16.57 -4.43 -8.34
CA PHE A 137 17.37 -5.56 -8.81
C PHE A 137 17.57 -6.62 -7.71
N LEU A 138 17.94 -6.20 -6.48
CA LEU A 138 18.15 -7.11 -5.36
C LEU A 138 16.85 -7.82 -4.94
N LEU A 139 15.72 -7.10 -4.90
CA LEU A 139 14.41 -7.68 -4.62
C LEU A 139 13.98 -8.68 -5.70
N ALA A 140 14.25 -8.40 -6.98
CA ALA A 140 13.97 -9.33 -8.07
C ALA A 140 14.71 -10.66 -7.95
N MET A 141 15.86 -10.64 -7.29
CA MET A 141 16.74 -11.79 -7.07
C MET A 141 16.51 -12.45 -5.71
N PHE A 142 15.59 -11.96 -4.88
CA PHE A 142 15.27 -12.58 -3.60
C PHE A 142 14.61 -13.96 -3.82
N PRO A 143 15.12 -15.06 -3.25
CA PRO A 143 14.61 -16.40 -3.53
C PRO A 143 13.16 -16.61 -3.05
N PRO A 144 12.28 -17.28 -3.83
CA PRO A 144 12.58 -17.92 -5.11
C PRO A 144 12.67 -16.90 -6.27
N VAL A 145 13.74 -17.00 -7.06
CA VAL A 145 13.93 -16.12 -8.22
C VAL A 145 12.92 -16.47 -9.30
N LEU A 146 12.17 -15.46 -9.72
CA LEU A 146 11.07 -15.59 -10.67
C LEU A 146 11.60 -15.91 -12.08
N THR A 147 10.87 -16.74 -12.83
CA THR A 147 11.24 -17.18 -14.19
C THR A 147 11.59 -16.00 -15.11
N SER A 148 10.78 -14.94 -15.11
CA SER A 148 11.02 -13.74 -15.92
C SER A 148 12.32 -12.99 -15.57
N PHE A 149 12.88 -13.21 -14.38
CA PHE A 149 14.14 -12.62 -13.94
C PHE A 149 15.29 -13.62 -13.91
N GLN A 150 15.08 -14.89 -14.29
CA GLN A 150 16.16 -15.89 -14.28
C GLN A 150 17.35 -15.48 -15.16
N PHE A 151 17.14 -14.71 -16.23
CA PHE A 151 18.25 -14.18 -17.04
C PHE A 151 19.21 -13.27 -16.24
N LEU A 152 18.72 -12.60 -15.19
CA LEU A 152 19.50 -11.76 -14.28
C LEU A 152 20.28 -12.58 -13.24
N SER A 153 19.99 -13.87 -13.06
CA SER A 153 20.67 -14.71 -12.07
C SER A 153 22.19 -14.72 -12.25
N SER A 154 22.65 -14.80 -13.50
CA SER A 154 24.08 -14.73 -13.83
C SER A 154 24.72 -13.40 -13.42
N PHE A 155 23.99 -12.30 -13.52
CA PHE A 155 24.42 -10.99 -13.05
C PHE A 155 24.42 -10.93 -11.52
N HIS A 156 23.38 -11.45 -10.87
CA HIS A 156 23.27 -11.48 -9.41
C HIS A 156 24.36 -12.33 -8.76
N ILE A 157 24.69 -13.50 -9.33
CA ILE A 157 25.78 -14.34 -8.84
C ILE A 157 27.12 -13.58 -8.90
N ARG A 158 27.34 -12.78 -9.96
CA ARG A 158 28.60 -12.04 -10.15
C ARG A 158 28.66 -10.73 -9.36
N LEU A 159 27.55 -10.01 -9.26
CA LEU A 159 27.50 -8.62 -8.76
C LEU A 159 26.69 -8.47 -7.47
N GLY A 160 25.98 -9.49 -7.00
CA GLY A 160 25.01 -9.41 -5.91
C GLY A 160 25.62 -8.92 -4.59
N GLY A 161 26.78 -9.43 -4.21
CA GLY A 161 27.52 -8.96 -3.03
C GLY A 161 27.95 -7.49 -3.17
N PHE A 162 28.49 -7.12 -4.33
CA PHE A 162 28.91 -5.74 -4.61
C PHE A 162 27.72 -4.77 -4.57
N LEU A 163 26.63 -5.11 -5.27
CA LEU A 163 25.42 -4.29 -5.33
C LEU A 163 24.72 -4.20 -3.97
N THR A 164 24.73 -5.27 -3.18
CA THR A 164 24.24 -5.25 -1.79
C THR A 164 25.03 -4.25 -0.95
N TRP A 165 26.36 -4.27 -1.03
CA TRP A 165 27.18 -3.29 -0.33
C TRP A 165 26.94 -1.86 -0.83
N VAL A 166 26.91 -1.63 -2.14
CA VAL A 166 26.64 -0.31 -2.72
C VAL A 166 25.26 0.20 -2.28
N PHE A 167 24.24 -0.65 -2.25
CA PHE A 167 22.92 -0.30 -1.74
C PHE A 167 22.98 0.14 -0.27
N ILE A 168 23.61 -0.64 0.60
CA ILE A 168 23.80 -0.31 2.03
C ILE A 168 24.57 1.01 2.17
N ALA A 169 25.64 1.19 1.39
CA ALA A 169 26.47 2.38 1.44
C ALA A 169 25.71 3.64 1.03
N ILE A 170 24.95 3.58 -0.07
CA ILE A 170 24.11 4.70 -0.52
C ILE A 170 23.00 4.98 0.50
N PHE A 171 22.37 3.95 1.05
CA PHE A 171 21.32 4.11 2.04
C PHE A 171 21.82 4.82 3.31
N LEU A 172 22.95 4.35 3.85
CA LEU A 172 23.60 4.95 5.01
C LEU A 172 24.13 6.35 4.70
N LEU A 173 24.60 6.61 3.46
CA LEU A 173 25.00 7.94 3.01
C LEU A 173 23.79 8.90 2.97
N VAL A 174 22.64 8.47 2.44
CA VAL A 174 21.40 9.26 2.44
C VAL A 174 20.99 9.60 3.88
N ILE A 175 21.02 8.63 4.80
CA ILE A 175 20.73 8.87 6.23
C ILE A 175 21.72 9.89 6.80
N THR A 176 23.00 9.72 6.51
CA THR A 176 24.07 10.62 6.99
C THR A 176 23.85 12.05 6.50
N LEU A 177 23.57 12.24 5.20
CA LEU A 177 23.26 13.54 4.63
C LEU A 177 22.00 14.15 5.26
N ARG A 178 20.97 13.35 5.55
CA ARG A 178 19.75 13.79 6.24
C ARG A 178 20.01 14.25 7.67
N ILE A 179 20.97 13.67 8.37
CA ILE A 179 21.34 14.06 9.74
C ILE A 179 22.19 15.32 9.74
N ILE A 180 23.24 15.36 8.91
CA ILE A 180 24.19 16.48 8.86
C ILE A 180 23.53 17.73 8.28
N ALA A 181 22.85 17.59 7.13
CA ALA A 181 22.26 18.68 6.37
C ALA A 181 20.75 18.82 6.61
N ALA A 182 20.26 18.40 7.79
CA ALA A 182 18.83 18.38 8.13
C ALA A 182 18.14 19.73 7.82
N GLU A 183 18.72 20.84 8.26
CA GLU A 183 18.13 22.19 8.13
C GLU A 183 18.08 22.68 6.68
N THR A 184 19.12 22.39 5.90
CA THR A 184 19.22 22.81 4.49
C THR A 184 18.42 21.93 3.55
N LEU A 185 18.15 20.67 3.94
CA LEU A 185 17.33 19.72 3.19
C LEU A 185 15.84 19.80 3.55
N SER A 186 15.49 19.99 4.83
CA SER A 186 14.10 19.96 5.30
C SER A 186 13.25 21.13 4.81
N ASN A 187 13.89 22.28 4.56
CA ASN A 187 13.19 23.49 4.11
C ASN A 187 12.98 23.53 2.58
N GLU A 188 13.55 22.57 1.85
CA GLU A 188 13.51 22.57 0.39
C GLU A 188 12.32 21.80 -0.16
N GLN A 189 11.39 22.53 -0.79
CA GLN A 189 10.19 21.93 -1.38
C GLN A 189 10.53 20.87 -2.45
N ARG A 190 11.61 21.08 -3.23
CA ARG A 190 12.05 20.13 -4.25
C ARG A 190 12.48 18.79 -3.63
N ILE A 191 13.14 18.82 -2.48
CA ILE A 191 13.59 17.60 -1.77
C ILE A 191 12.39 16.86 -1.19
N SER A 192 11.40 17.57 -0.63
CA SER A 192 10.15 16.96 -0.17
C SER A 192 9.38 16.25 -1.31
N ARG A 193 9.38 16.84 -2.52
CA ARG A 193 8.84 16.17 -3.72
C ARG A 193 9.64 14.93 -4.10
N LEU A 194 10.98 15.00 -4.09
CA LEU A 194 11.83 13.83 -4.33
C LEU A 194 11.58 12.71 -3.31
N ASP A 195 11.38 13.04 -2.04
CA ASP A 195 11.04 12.06 -0.98
C ASP A 195 9.70 11.39 -1.26
N THR A 196 8.73 12.16 -1.73
CA THR A 196 7.41 11.63 -2.10
C THR A 196 7.53 10.68 -3.29
N ILE A 197 8.29 11.07 -4.33
CA ILE A 197 8.53 10.25 -5.51
C ILE A 197 9.24 8.94 -5.12
N LEU A 198 10.33 9.04 -4.35
CA LEU A 198 11.05 7.87 -3.85
C LEU A 198 10.14 6.96 -3.02
N GLY A 199 9.35 7.53 -2.11
CA GLY A 199 8.38 6.79 -1.32
C GLY A 199 7.36 6.05 -2.19
N CYS A 200 6.89 6.66 -3.27
CA CYS A 200 5.99 6.00 -4.24
C CYS A 200 6.67 4.82 -4.92
N PHE A 201 7.90 5.00 -5.41
CA PHE A 201 8.66 3.91 -6.02
C PHE A 201 8.93 2.76 -5.03
N ILE A 202 9.34 3.08 -3.81
CA ILE A 202 9.59 2.09 -2.77
C ILE A 202 8.31 1.32 -2.45
N VAL A 203 7.18 2.01 -2.22
CA VAL A 203 5.90 1.35 -1.92
C VAL A 203 5.46 0.46 -3.09
N PHE A 204 5.55 0.96 -4.32
CA PHE A 204 5.17 0.19 -5.51
C PHE A 204 6.00 -1.09 -5.64
N ILE A 205 7.32 -0.96 -5.66
CA ILE A 205 8.27 -2.05 -5.82
C ILE A 205 8.17 -3.03 -4.65
N ALA A 206 8.18 -2.53 -3.40
CA ALA A 206 8.08 -3.38 -2.22
C ALA A 206 6.76 -4.15 -2.18
N THR A 207 5.63 -3.54 -2.57
CA THR A 207 4.32 -4.24 -2.62
C THR A 207 4.35 -5.34 -3.69
N LEU A 208 4.78 -5.01 -4.92
CA LEU A 208 4.88 -5.98 -6.01
C LEU A 208 5.69 -7.21 -5.59
N PHE A 209 6.90 -7.00 -5.07
CA PHE A 209 7.78 -8.08 -4.68
C PHE A 209 7.26 -8.83 -3.46
N THR A 210 6.86 -8.14 -2.39
CA THR A 210 6.41 -8.78 -1.15
C THR A 210 5.15 -9.60 -1.38
N TYR A 211 4.17 -9.09 -2.12
CA TYR A 211 2.93 -9.83 -2.38
C TYR A 211 3.20 -11.05 -3.26
N LYS A 212 4.00 -10.89 -4.32
CA LYS A 212 4.36 -12.00 -5.20
C LYS A 212 5.15 -13.07 -4.46
N GLN A 213 6.05 -12.66 -3.56
CA GLN A 213 6.86 -13.52 -2.72
C GLN A 213 6.02 -14.29 -1.70
N ILE A 214 5.10 -13.61 -1.01
CA ILE A 214 4.16 -14.25 -0.08
C ILE A 214 3.28 -15.26 -0.83
N GLY A 215 2.76 -14.89 -2.00
CA GLY A 215 2.02 -15.82 -2.87
C GLY A 215 2.86 -17.06 -3.25
N ALA A 216 4.13 -16.87 -3.61
CA ALA A 216 5.06 -17.98 -3.88
C ALA A 216 5.30 -18.87 -2.66
N TRP A 217 5.52 -18.28 -1.48
CA TRP A 217 5.76 -19.01 -0.23
C TRP A 217 4.55 -19.84 0.22
N ILE A 218 3.35 -19.32 0.01
CA ILE A 218 2.10 -20.03 0.32
C ILE A 218 1.80 -21.13 -0.73
N GLY A 219 2.50 -21.16 -1.86
CA GLY A 219 2.18 -22.05 -2.98
C GLY A 219 0.97 -21.56 -3.80
N TRP A 220 0.61 -20.28 -3.66
CA TRP A 220 -0.41 -19.59 -4.45
C TRP A 220 0.20 -18.94 -5.70
N THR A 221 0.80 -19.75 -6.56
CA THR A 221 1.34 -19.32 -7.85
C THR A 221 0.62 -20.03 -8.98
N ASN A 222 0.32 -19.29 -10.06
CA ASN A 222 -0.35 -19.82 -11.26
C ASN A 222 -1.66 -20.57 -10.96
N ARG A 223 -2.41 -20.14 -9.94
CA ARG A 223 -3.74 -20.65 -9.63
C ARG A 223 -4.77 -19.88 -10.46
N GLY A 224 -5.36 -20.56 -11.45
CA GLY A 224 -6.42 -20.01 -12.32
C GLY A 224 -7.85 -20.41 -11.92
N ALA A 225 -8.03 -21.04 -10.75
CA ALA A 225 -9.37 -21.43 -10.32
C ALA A 225 -10.21 -20.20 -10.02
N TYR A 226 -11.42 -20.12 -10.61
CA TYR A 226 -12.37 -19.01 -10.44
C TYR A 226 -11.83 -17.63 -10.87
N THR A 227 -10.84 -17.60 -11.76
CA THR A 227 -10.38 -16.39 -12.43
C THR A 227 -11.25 -16.21 -13.68
N TYR A 228 -12.37 -15.49 -13.52
CA TYR A 228 -13.36 -15.34 -14.60
C TYR A 228 -13.08 -14.13 -15.50
N TRP A 229 -12.27 -13.18 -15.04
CA TRP A 229 -12.15 -11.86 -15.67
C TRP A 229 -11.26 -11.85 -16.90
N ASP A 230 -10.15 -12.55 -16.87
CA ASP A 230 -9.27 -12.83 -18.01
C ASP A 230 -10.04 -13.56 -19.13
N LEU A 231 -10.80 -14.60 -18.77
CA LEU A 231 -11.63 -15.35 -19.72
C LEU A 231 -12.73 -14.46 -20.33
N LEU A 232 -13.45 -13.71 -19.50
CA LEU A 232 -14.50 -12.80 -19.98
C LEU A 232 -13.93 -11.69 -20.86
N SER A 233 -12.74 -11.19 -20.52
CA SER A 233 -12.03 -10.18 -21.31
C SER A 233 -11.65 -10.72 -22.69
N ALA A 234 -11.25 -11.99 -22.81
CA ALA A 234 -11.03 -12.64 -24.10
C ALA A 234 -12.33 -12.80 -24.92
N GLN A 235 -13.45 -13.07 -24.26
CA GLN A 235 -14.76 -13.19 -24.90
C GLN A 235 -15.28 -11.83 -25.41
N PHE A 236 -15.01 -10.74 -24.67
CA PHE A 236 -15.31 -9.39 -25.13
C PHE A 236 -14.61 -9.05 -26.46
N LEU A 237 -13.37 -9.52 -26.68
CA LEU A 237 -12.66 -9.34 -27.97
C LEU A 237 -13.37 -10.03 -29.14
N GLN A 238 -14.20 -11.02 -28.87
CA GLN A 238 -15.01 -11.74 -29.85
C GLN A 238 -16.45 -11.20 -29.95
N GLY A 239 -16.78 -10.12 -29.24
CA GLY A 239 -18.13 -9.56 -29.18
C GLY A 239 -19.11 -10.37 -28.32
N LYS A 240 -18.62 -11.28 -27.47
CA LYS A 240 -19.44 -12.15 -26.60
C LYS A 240 -19.45 -11.63 -25.17
N LEU A 241 -20.58 -11.73 -24.47
CA LEU A 241 -20.73 -11.30 -23.07
C LEU A 241 -20.80 -12.45 -22.05
N TYR A 242 -20.53 -13.67 -22.51
CA TYR A 242 -20.60 -14.90 -21.74
C TYR A 242 -19.32 -15.73 -21.91
N LEU A 243 -19.16 -16.73 -21.04
CA LEU A 243 -18.11 -17.74 -21.11
C LEU A 243 -18.67 -18.97 -21.82
N GLU A 244 -18.01 -19.43 -22.88
CA GLU A 244 -18.49 -20.56 -23.68
C GLU A 244 -18.32 -21.91 -22.97
N ASN A 245 -17.19 -22.13 -22.29
CA ASN A 245 -16.90 -23.37 -21.57
C ASN A 245 -15.95 -23.11 -20.39
N PRO A 246 -16.41 -22.44 -19.32
CA PRO A 246 -15.54 -22.14 -18.20
C PRO A 246 -15.19 -23.43 -17.44
N THR A 247 -13.90 -23.61 -17.13
CA THR A 247 -13.39 -24.76 -16.35
C THR A 247 -14.07 -24.87 -14.98
N TYR A 248 -14.52 -23.74 -14.43
CA TYR A 248 -15.24 -23.65 -13.17
C TYR A 248 -16.56 -22.93 -13.38
N ILE A 249 -17.64 -23.49 -12.84
CA ILE A 249 -19.01 -22.91 -12.95
C ILE A 249 -19.52 -22.31 -11.64
N HIS A 250 -18.71 -22.35 -10.58
CA HIS A 250 -19.10 -21.85 -9.27
C HIS A 250 -19.40 -20.35 -9.33
N ASP A 251 -20.54 -19.92 -8.79
CA ASP A 251 -20.95 -18.50 -8.75
C ASP A 251 -21.07 -17.88 -10.16
N LEU A 252 -21.24 -18.71 -11.19
CA LEU A 252 -21.69 -18.30 -12.52
C LEU A 252 -23.19 -18.48 -12.66
N VAL A 253 -23.76 -17.72 -13.59
CA VAL A 253 -25.19 -17.72 -13.91
C VAL A 253 -25.38 -18.46 -15.23
N LEU A 254 -26.19 -19.51 -15.21
CA LEU A 254 -26.60 -20.18 -16.46
C LEU A 254 -27.87 -19.50 -16.98
N TYR A 255 -27.81 -18.98 -18.20
CA TYR A 255 -28.95 -18.35 -18.86
C TYR A 255 -28.89 -18.61 -20.37
N ASN A 256 -29.99 -19.09 -20.96
CA ASN A 256 -30.11 -19.46 -22.37
C ASN A 256 -28.92 -20.31 -22.89
N GLY A 257 -28.48 -21.28 -22.09
CA GLY A 257 -27.37 -22.18 -22.44
C GLY A 257 -25.96 -21.59 -22.28
N ASN A 258 -25.83 -20.33 -21.88
CA ASN A 258 -24.55 -19.62 -21.74
C ASN A 258 -24.21 -19.31 -20.28
N TRP A 259 -22.90 -19.27 -19.96
CA TRP A 259 -22.42 -18.95 -18.62
C TRP A 259 -22.05 -17.48 -18.47
N TYR A 260 -22.72 -16.76 -17.58
CA TYR A 260 -22.47 -15.34 -17.32
C TYR A 260 -21.80 -15.13 -15.97
N VAL A 261 -20.86 -14.20 -15.94
CA VAL A 261 -20.30 -13.70 -14.69
C VAL A 261 -21.28 -12.68 -14.08
N PRO A 262 -21.87 -12.92 -12.90
CA PRO A 262 -22.90 -12.05 -12.32
C PRO A 262 -22.35 -10.69 -11.85
N MET A 263 -21.06 -10.66 -11.53
CA MET A 263 -20.38 -9.47 -11.03
C MET A 263 -20.26 -8.38 -12.12
N PRO A 264 -20.18 -7.09 -11.73
CA PRO A 264 -19.99 -5.98 -12.66
C PRO A 264 -18.75 -6.13 -13.58
N PRO A 265 -18.80 -5.65 -14.84
CA PRO A 265 -17.86 -6.06 -15.88
C PRO A 265 -16.52 -5.32 -15.89
N PHE A 266 -16.33 -4.27 -15.08
CA PHE A 266 -15.12 -3.45 -15.17
C PHE A 266 -13.81 -4.22 -15.01
N PRO A 267 -13.68 -5.24 -14.14
CA PRO A 267 -12.45 -6.01 -14.07
C PRO A 267 -12.07 -6.68 -15.39
N ALA A 268 -13.03 -7.19 -16.16
CA ALA A 268 -12.76 -7.70 -17.50
C ALA A 268 -12.37 -6.57 -18.47
N ILE A 269 -13.01 -5.40 -18.39
CA ILE A 269 -12.66 -4.23 -19.22
C ILE A 269 -11.23 -3.75 -18.92
N ALA A 270 -10.85 -3.69 -17.64
CA ALA A 270 -9.52 -3.26 -17.21
C ALA A 270 -8.40 -4.22 -17.68
N MET A 271 -8.74 -5.48 -17.93
CA MET A 271 -7.82 -6.49 -18.46
C MET A 271 -7.71 -6.49 -19.98
N LEU A 272 -8.63 -5.84 -20.71
CA LEU A 272 -8.69 -5.87 -22.19
C LEU A 272 -7.35 -5.53 -22.87
N PRO A 273 -6.64 -4.45 -22.49
CA PRO A 273 -5.36 -4.12 -23.16
C PRO A 273 -4.31 -5.22 -22.96
N VAL A 274 -4.26 -5.79 -21.75
CA VAL A 274 -3.30 -6.84 -21.41
C VAL A 274 -3.62 -8.11 -22.19
N VAL A 275 -4.89 -8.53 -22.21
CA VAL A 275 -5.35 -9.71 -22.95
C VAL A 275 -5.13 -9.57 -24.45
N THR A 276 -5.34 -8.36 -24.99
CA THR A 276 -5.10 -8.08 -26.41
C THR A 276 -3.63 -8.23 -26.81
N TRP A 277 -2.70 -7.76 -25.98
CA TRP A 277 -1.27 -7.78 -26.31
C TRP A 277 -0.57 -9.09 -25.98
N PHE A 278 -0.95 -9.76 -24.90
CA PHE A 278 -0.25 -10.96 -24.41
C PHE A 278 -1.00 -12.26 -24.66
N GLY A 279 -2.30 -12.20 -24.97
CA GLY A 279 -3.17 -13.37 -25.04
C GLY A 279 -3.56 -13.88 -23.65
N VAL A 280 -4.78 -14.41 -23.52
CA VAL A 280 -5.36 -14.86 -22.25
C VAL A 280 -4.55 -15.97 -21.58
N GLU A 281 -3.99 -16.89 -22.36
CA GLU A 281 -3.21 -18.03 -21.86
C GLU A 281 -1.89 -17.63 -21.18
N ASN A 282 -1.36 -16.45 -21.51
CA ASN A 282 -0.09 -15.95 -20.98
C ASN A 282 -0.27 -14.99 -19.80
N ILE A 283 -1.51 -14.80 -19.33
CA ILE A 283 -1.83 -13.87 -18.25
C ILE A 283 -2.17 -14.63 -16.98
N ASN A 284 -1.78 -14.06 -15.85
CA ASN A 284 -2.17 -14.53 -14.54
C ASN A 284 -2.87 -13.38 -13.79
N THR A 285 -4.15 -13.56 -13.49
CA THR A 285 -4.96 -12.55 -12.80
C THR A 285 -4.45 -12.22 -11.40
N SER A 286 -3.77 -13.15 -10.73
CA SER A 286 -3.11 -12.89 -9.43
C SER A 286 -2.00 -11.85 -9.60
N TYR A 287 -1.21 -11.91 -10.67
CA TYR A 287 -0.18 -10.90 -10.92
C TYR A 287 -0.76 -9.54 -11.28
N LEU A 288 -1.86 -9.50 -12.03
CA LEU A 288 -2.59 -8.26 -12.28
C LEU A 288 -3.19 -7.68 -11.00
N SER A 289 -3.76 -8.53 -10.14
CA SER A 289 -4.27 -8.13 -8.82
C SER A 289 -3.16 -7.54 -7.95
N ILE A 290 -1.98 -8.16 -7.91
CA ILE A 290 -0.80 -7.64 -7.19
C ILE A 290 -0.34 -6.29 -7.76
N LEU A 291 -0.36 -6.13 -9.09
CA LEU A 291 -0.07 -4.85 -9.73
C LEU A 291 -1.07 -3.76 -9.30
N TYR A 292 -2.37 -4.05 -9.34
CA TYR A 292 -3.39 -3.11 -8.90
C TYR A 292 -3.22 -2.77 -7.41
N SER A 293 -2.92 -3.75 -6.55
CA SER A 293 -2.61 -3.54 -5.13
C SER A 293 -1.39 -2.63 -4.92
N ALA A 294 -0.33 -2.77 -5.72
CA ALA A 294 0.84 -1.91 -5.66
C ALA A 294 0.50 -0.46 -6.05
N ILE A 295 -0.31 -0.26 -7.08
CA ILE A 295 -0.80 1.06 -7.49
C ILE A 295 -1.68 1.66 -6.37
N THR A 296 -2.58 0.87 -5.77
CA THR A 296 -3.40 1.29 -4.63
C THR A 296 -2.52 1.74 -3.45
N GLY A 297 -1.44 1.00 -3.15
CA GLY A 297 -0.45 1.38 -2.14
C GLY A 297 0.18 2.76 -2.42
N VAL A 298 0.57 3.02 -3.67
CA VAL A 298 1.11 4.32 -4.07
C VAL A 298 0.09 5.44 -3.85
N ILE A 299 -1.15 5.24 -4.26
CA ILE A 299 -2.20 6.25 -4.12
C ILE A 299 -2.51 6.49 -2.65
N SER A 300 -2.56 5.45 -1.81
CA SER A 300 -2.72 5.58 -0.35
C SER A 300 -1.58 6.39 0.28
N LEU A 301 -0.33 6.18 -0.14
CA LEU A 301 0.79 7.02 0.28
C LEU A 301 0.57 8.48 -0.13
N LEU A 302 0.17 8.72 -1.38
CA LEU A 302 -0.09 10.06 -1.91
C LEU A 302 -1.24 10.76 -1.19
N ILE A 303 -2.30 10.05 -0.79
CA ILE A 303 -3.38 10.56 0.06
C ILE A 303 -2.79 11.06 1.39
N LEU A 304 -2.01 10.21 2.09
CA LEU A 304 -1.39 10.60 3.37
C LEU A 304 -0.43 11.79 3.20
N ARG A 305 0.36 11.84 2.12
CA ARG A 305 1.24 12.98 1.83
C ARG A 305 0.46 14.24 1.52
N GLN A 306 -0.64 14.14 0.78
CA GLN A 306 -1.48 15.28 0.43
C GLN A 306 -2.17 15.85 1.67
N LEU A 307 -2.66 15.01 2.59
CA LEU A 307 -3.22 15.46 3.86
C LEU A 307 -2.20 16.22 4.72
N VAL A 308 -0.92 15.79 4.71
CA VAL A 308 0.18 16.53 5.36
C VAL A 308 0.46 17.85 4.66
N GLN A 309 0.46 17.88 3.32
CA GLN A 309 0.67 19.11 2.54
C GLN A 309 -0.43 20.14 2.78
N LEU A 310 -1.68 19.69 2.94
CA LEU A 310 -2.83 20.51 3.32
C LEU A 310 -2.81 20.93 4.79
N LYS A 311 -1.86 20.44 5.60
CA LYS A 311 -1.77 20.66 7.05
C LYS A 311 -2.99 20.12 7.83
N TRP A 312 -3.74 19.20 7.24
CA TRP A 312 -4.85 18.52 7.90
C TRP A 312 -4.35 17.43 8.86
N LEU A 313 -3.15 16.92 8.61
CA LEU A 313 -2.44 15.93 9.44
C LEU A 313 -0.98 16.34 9.68
N GLU A 314 -0.44 15.95 10.83
CA GLU A 314 0.99 16.05 11.15
C GLU A 314 1.63 14.65 11.22
N LEU A 315 2.04 14.13 10.06
CA LEU A 315 2.66 12.80 9.95
C LEU A 315 4.14 12.87 9.58
N SER A 316 4.97 12.16 10.35
CA SER A 316 6.35 11.88 9.97
C SER A 316 6.41 10.77 8.91
N TRP A 317 7.51 10.69 8.16
CA TRP A 317 7.76 9.55 7.24
C TRP A 317 7.74 8.21 7.98
N HIS A 318 8.17 8.19 9.25
CA HIS A 318 8.11 7.01 10.10
C HIS A 318 6.66 6.58 10.43
N ALA A 319 5.78 7.52 10.79
CA ALA A 319 4.35 7.24 10.97
C ALA A 319 3.70 6.74 9.68
N THR A 320 4.10 7.33 8.57
CA THR A 320 3.62 6.95 7.23
C THR A 320 4.02 5.53 6.88
N PHE A 321 5.27 5.17 7.15
CA PHE A 321 5.75 3.81 6.94
C PHE A 321 4.89 2.79 7.70
N TRP A 322 4.62 3.02 8.99
CA TRP A 322 3.80 2.12 9.79
C TRP A 322 2.35 2.05 9.33
N LEU A 323 1.75 3.18 8.94
CA LEU A 323 0.39 3.20 8.37
C LEU A 323 0.32 2.45 7.03
N MET A 324 1.34 2.59 6.18
CA MET A 324 1.42 1.89 4.90
C MET A 324 1.68 0.40 5.08
N ALA A 325 2.58 0.02 6.00
CA ALA A 325 2.83 -1.37 6.35
C ALA A 325 1.57 -2.01 6.94
N LEU A 326 0.85 -1.32 7.81
CA LEU A 326 -0.43 -1.75 8.33
C LEU A 326 -1.45 -1.93 7.20
N PHE A 327 -1.66 -0.93 6.35
CA PHE A 327 -2.60 -1.00 5.23
C PHE A 327 -2.31 -2.19 4.31
N LEU A 328 -1.06 -2.33 3.87
CA LEU A 328 -0.67 -3.32 2.87
C LEU A 328 -0.52 -4.73 3.44
N LEU A 329 -0.09 -4.88 4.69
CA LEU A 329 0.26 -6.20 5.24
C LEU A 329 -0.60 -6.61 6.44
N GLY A 330 -1.19 -5.64 7.15
CA GLY A 330 -1.99 -5.86 8.36
C GLY A 330 -3.49 -5.70 8.16
N THR A 331 -3.97 -5.71 6.92
CA THR A 331 -5.41 -5.73 6.58
C THR A 331 -5.70 -6.82 5.54
N PRO A 332 -6.99 -7.14 5.28
CA PRO A 332 -7.37 -8.05 4.20
C PRO A 332 -6.84 -7.69 2.81
N HIS A 333 -6.34 -6.46 2.60
CA HIS A 333 -5.74 -6.05 1.33
C HIS A 333 -4.59 -6.98 0.90
N LEU A 334 -3.86 -7.56 1.86
CA LEU A 334 -2.78 -8.52 1.60
C LEU A 334 -3.28 -9.75 0.83
N TRP A 335 -4.17 -10.52 1.45
CA TRP A 335 -4.57 -11.81 0.90
C TRP A 335 -5.53 -11.64 -0.29
N VAL A 336 -6.40 -10.63 -0.25
CA VAL A 336 -7.29 -10.28 -1.38
C VAL A 336 -6.44 -9.82 -2.58
N GLY A 337 -5.38 -9.04 -2.33
CA GLY A 337 -4.46 -8.54 -3.35
C GLY A 337 -3.69 -9.63 -4.09
N ILE A 338 -3.30 -10.69 -3.38
CA ILE A 338 -2.54 -11.81 -3.95
C ILE A 338 -3.44 -12.82 -4.68
N ASN A 339 -4.73 -12.92 -4.33
CA ASN A 339 -5.54 -14.09 -4.68
C ASN A 339 -5.90 -14.23 -6.17
N GLY A 340 -6.23 -13.13 -6.86
CA GLY A 340 -6.52 -13.14 -8.30
C GLY A 340 -7.87 -13.71 -8.75
N ARG A 341 -8.66 -14.33 -7.85
CA ARG A 341 -10.03 -14.78 -8.17
C ARG A 341 -10.97 -13.61 -8.43
N GLY A 342 -12.06 -13.92 -9.16
CA GLY A 342 -13.05 -12.95 -9.62
C GLY A 342 -13.46 -11.91 -8.56
N TRP A 343 -14.04 -12.36 -7.44
CA TRP A 343 -14.54 -11.45 -6.39
C TRP A 343 -13.45 -10.57 -5.76
N PHE A 344 -12.23 -11.09 -5.67
CA PHE A 344 -11.12 -10.40 -5.00
C PHE A 344 -10.50 -9.35 -5.92
N THR A 345 -10.30 -9.66 -7.20
CA THR A 345 -9.83 -8.68 -8.18
C THR A 345 -10.81 -7.52 -8.34
N SER A 346 -12.13 -7.79 -8.35
CA SER A 346 -13.16 -6.73 -8.35
C SER A 346 -13.03 -5.82 -7.13
N GLN A 347 -12.69 -6.40 -5.97
CA GLN A 347 -12.52 -5.65 -4.73
C GLN A 347 -11.27 -4.78 -4.73
N ILE A 348 -10.13 -5.29 -5.23
CA ILE A 348 -8.90 -4.51 -5.36
C ILE A 348 -9.07 -3.34 -6.34
N LEU A 349 -9.73 -3.57 -7.48
CA LEU A 349 -10.03 -2.49 -8.44
C LEU A 349 -10.99 -1.46 -7.85
N ALA A 350 -12.04 -1.88 -7.14
CA ALA A 350 -12.91 -0.95 -6.42
C ALA A 350 -12.11 -0.08 -5.42
N THR A 351 -11.27 -0.70 -4.57
CA THR A 351 -10.43 0.03 -3.61
C THR A 351 -9.42 0.97 -4.30
N LEU A 352 -8.87 0.58 -5.45
CA LEU A 352 -7.99 1.41 -6.28
C LEU A 352 -8.71 2.68 -6.74
N PHE A 353 -9.87 2.53 -7.38
CA PHE A 353 -10.62 3.67 -7.94
C PHE A 353 -11.26 4.54 -6.86
N LEU A 354 -11.66 3.98 -5.72
CA LEU A 354 -12.07 4.77 -4.55
C LEU A 354 -10.90 5.60 -3.98
N SER A 355 -9.71 5.01 -3.89
CA SER A 355 -8.49 5.74 -3.49
C SER A 355 -8.15 6.84 -4.51
N LEU A 356 -8.30 6.60 -5.81
CA LEU A 356 -8.13 7.63 -6.84
C LEU A 356 -9.14 8.77 -6.69
N ALA A 357 -10.41 8.47 -6.41
CA ALA A 357 -11.44 9.49 -6.19
C ALA A 357 -11.10 10.39 -4.98
N ILE A 358 -10.65 9.79 -3.87
CA ILE A 358 -10.20 10.51 -2.67
C ILE A 358 -8.97 11.37 -2.97
N TYR A 359 -7.97 10.82 -3.64
CA TYR A 359 -6.78 11.56 -4.02
C TYR A 359 -7.10 12.73 -4.96
N ALA A 360 -7.94 12.50 -5.97
CA ALA A 360 -8.42 13.53 -6.90
C ALA A 360 -9.15 14.66 -6.17
N ALA A 361 -10.00 14.34 -5.19
CA ALA A 361 -10.67 15.33 -4.34
C ALA A 361 -9.66 16.15 -3.52
N LEU A 362 -8.69 15.50 -2.87
CA LEU A 362 -7.63 16.18 -2.10
C LEU A 362 -6.71 17.06 -2.96
N ARG A 363 -6.59 16.75 -4.26
CA ARG A 363 -5.86 17.55 -5.25
C ARG A 363 -6.72 18.61 -5.93
N SER A 364 -7.98 18.75 -5.53
CA SER A 364 -8.96 19.66 -6.15
C SER A 364 -9.10 19.47 -7.66
N TRP A 365 -9.04 18.22 -8.13
CA TRP A 365 -9.32 17.90 -9.53
C TRP A 365 -10.79 18.23 -9.87
N SER A 366 -11.10 18.32 -11.15
CA SER A 366 -12.47 18.59 -11.58
C SER A 366 -13.44 17.53 -11.04
N VAL A 367 -14.66 17.95 -10.69
CA VAL A 367 -15.73 17.08 -10.17
C VAL A 367 -16.00 15.89 -11.09
N TRP A 368 -15.86 16.07 -12.40
CA TRP A 368 -16.01 15.03 -13.41
C TRP A 368 -15.03 13.87 -13.20
N TRP A 369 -13.76 14.13 -12.93
CA TRP A 369 -12.76 13.09 -12.65
C TRP A 369 -13.05 12.36 -11.33
N ILE A 370 -13.38 13.11 -10.27
CA ILE A 370 -13.72 12.54 -8.96
C ILE A 370 -14.91 11.57 -9.09
N ALA A 371 -15.99 12.03 -9.75
CA ALA A 371 -17.18 11.23 -9.96
C ALA A 371 -16.96 10.08 -10.94
N SER A 372 -16.12 10.25 -11.97
CA SER A 372 -15.77 9.16 -12.90
C SER A 372 -15.03 8.03 -12.19
N PHE A 373 -14.14 8.33 -11.25
CA PHE A 373 -13.50 7.29 -10.45
C PHE A 373 -14.47 6.53 -9.55
N ILE A 374 -15.45 7.21 -8.94
CA ILE A 374 -16.53 6.53 -8.20
C ILE A 374 -17.37 5.67 -9.15
N ALA A 375 -17.75 6.20 -10.31
CA ALA A 375 -18.52 5.48 -11.32
C ALA A 375 -17.80 4.20 -11.80
N VAL A 376 -16.49 4.28 -12.05
CA VAL A 376 -15.66 3.11 -12.41
C VAL A 376 -15.57 2.12 -11.25
N ALA A 377 -15.44 2.59 -10.01
CA ALA A 377 -15.52 1.71 -8.84
C ALA A 377 -16.88 0.99 -8.75
N MET A 378 -17.99 1.67 -9.10
CA MET A 378 -19.33 1.07 -9.14
C MET A 378 -19.44 -0.03 -10.20
N LEU A 379 -18.79 0.15 -11.34
CA LEU A 379 -18.69 -0.89 -12.39
C LEU A 379 -17.81 -2.08 -11.99
N SER A 380 -17.18 -2.05 -10.80
CA SER A 380 -16.56 -3.21 -10.15
C SER A 380 -17.41 -3.73 -8.99
N ARG A 381 -17.95 -2.82 -8.17
CA ARG A 381 -18.74 -3.09 -6.96
C ARG A 381 -19.75 -1.94 -6.73
N PRO A 382 -21.08 -2.16 -6.86
CA PRO A 382 -22.04 -1.06 -6.88
C PRO A 382 -22.14 -0.26 -5.57
N ASN A 383 -21.86 -0.91 -4.43
CA ASN A 383 -21.92 -0.27 -3.11
C ASN A 383 -20.83 0.80 -2.89
N THR A 384 -19.84 0.92 -3.78
CA THR A 384 -18.74 1.89 -3.70
C THR A 384 -19.22 3.36 -3.75
N LEU A 385 -20.44 3.62 -4.23
CA LEU A 385 -21.10 4.94 -4.17
C LEU A 385 -21.14 5.51 -2.74
N MET A 386 -21.14 4.64 -1.72
CA MET A 386 -21.12 5.05 -0.31
C MET A 386 -19.88 5.86 0.09
N THR A 387 -18.85 5.96 -0.78
CA THR A 387 -17.67 6.85 -0.59
C THR A 387 -17.94 8.31 -0.95
N TRP A 388 -19.06 8.61 -1.61
CA TRP A 388 -19.44 9.97 -1.99
C TRP A 388 -19.38 11.00 -0.85
N PRO A 389 -19.87 10.72 0.38
CA PRO A 389 -19.80 11.69 1.48
C PRO A 389 -18.38 12.12 1.83
N PHE A 390 -17.39 11.22 1.70
CA PHE A 390 -16.01 11.56 2.01
C PHE A 390 -15.41 12.52 0.98
N VAL A 391 -15.55 12.22 -0.32
CA VAL A 391 -15.03 13.12 -1.37
C VAL A 391 -15.78 14.45 -1.43
N PHE A 392 -17.07 14.45 -1.12
CA PHE A 392 -17.87 15.66 -0.97
C PHE A 392 -17.33 16.51 0.18
N ALA A 393 -17.16 15.92 1.37
CA ALA A 393 -16.67 16.64 2.53
C ALA A 393 -15.23 17.19 2.35
N ILE A 394 -14.35 16.43 1.70
CA ILE A 394 -13.01 16.91 1.31
C ILE A 394 -13.13 18.14 0.40
N SER A 395 -13.94 18.05 -0.66
CA SER A 395 -14.10 19.12 -1.64
C SER A 395 -14.68 20.38 -1.00
N MET A 396 -15.68 20.22 -0.15
CA MET A 396 -16.28 21.32 0.60
C MET A 396 -15.27 21.94 1.55
N GLN A 397 -14.51 21.15 2.30
CA GLN A 397 -13.49 21.68 3.20
C GLN A 397 -12.45 22.54 2.45
N LEU A 398 -11.98 22.06 1.30
CA LEU A 398 -11.02 22.80 0.47
C LEU A 398 -11.62 24.11 -0.06
N LEU A 399 -12.90 24.10 -0.48
CA LEU A 399 -13.59 25.32 -0.89
C LEU A 399 -13.74 26.31 0.26
N LYS A 400 -14.10 25.84 1.46
CA LYS A 400 -14.18 26.67 2.66
C LYS A 400 -12.84 27.28 3.02
N GLU A 401 -11.76 26.51 2.96
CA GLU A 401 -10.41 27.00 3.27
C GLU A 401 -9.93 28.04 2.24
N LYS A 402 -10.36 27.91 0.98
CA LYS A 402 -10.02 28.84 -0.09
C LYS A 402 -10.85 30.13 -0.09
N HIS A 403 -12.15 30.04 0.19
CA HIS A 403 -13.11 31.15 0.03
C HIS A 403 -13.68 31.69 1.36
N GLY A 404 -13.34 31.07 2.50
CA GLY A 404 -13.81 31.44 3.84
C GLY A 404 -15.20 30.91 4.19
N THR A 405 -16.14 30.95 3.24
CA THR A 405 -17.49 30.41 3.38
C THR A 405 -17.83 29.48 2.21
N ILE A 406 -18.91 28.70 2.36
CA ILE A 406 -19.48 27.89 1.29
C ILE A 406 -20.91 28.33 1.05
N GLU A 407 -21.22 28.63 -0.19
CA GLU A 407 -22.58 28.88 -0.64
C GLU A 407 -23.28 27.54 -0.93
N TRP A 408 -24.55 27.42 -0.53
CA TRP A 408 -25.38 26.26 -0.83
C TRP A 408 -25.43 25.93 -2.33
N LYS A 409 -25.43 26.95 -3.19
CA LYS A 409 -25.40 26.79 -4.65
C LYS A 409 -24.16 26.02 -5.12
N GLN A 410 -22.99 26.26 -4.51
CA GLN A 410 -21.75 25.57 -4.89
C GLN A 410 -21.81 24.09 -4.52
N ALA A 411 -22.27 23.78 -3.30
CA ALA A 411 -22.48 22.41 -2.86
C ALA A 411 -23.50 21.68 -3.76
N PHE A 412 -24.63 22.32 -4.08
CA PHE A 412 -25.65 21.75 -4.95
C PHE A 412 -25.14 21.47 -6.37
N VAL A 413 -24.50 22.45 -7.02
CA VAL A 413 -23.93 22.29 -8.36
C VAL A 413 -22.84 21.21 -8.38
N TRP A 414 -22.02 21.13 -7.33
CA TRP A 414 -21.03 20.07 -7.19
C TRP A 414 -21.71 18.69 -7.14
N SER A 415 -22.76 18.53 -6.31
CA SER A 415 -23.51 17.28 -6.20
C SER A 415 -24.19 16.88 -7.52
N VAL A 416 -24.82 17.83 -8.21
CA VAL A 416 -25.45 17.56 -9.52
C VAL A 416 -24.41 17.12 -10.55
N LYS A 417 -23.22 17.73 -10.58
CA LYS A 417 -22.13 17.31 -11.46
C LYS A 417 -21.64 15.89 -11.14
N THR A 418 -21.63 15.49 -9.88
CA THR A 418 -21.29 14.10 -9.53
C THR A 418 -22.35 13.09 -9.95
N ALA A 419 -23.62 13.49 -10.03
CA ALA A 419 -24.70 12.59 -10.41
C ALA A 419 -24.54 12.08 -11.84
N VAL A 420 -23.98 12.88 -12.77
CA VAL A 420 -23.88 12.50 -14.18
C VAL A 420 -23.03 11.23 -14.37
N PRO A 421 -21.74 11.14 -13.98
CA PRO A 421 -20.98 9.89 -14.12
C PRO A 421 -21.57 8.70 -13.33
N VAL A 422 -22.16 8.97 -12.16
CA VAL A 422 -22.80 7.94 -11.33
C VAL A 422 -24.02 7.33 -12.05
N ILE A 423 -24.90 8.18 -12.61
CA ILE A 423 -26.05 7.75 -13.41
C ILE A 423 -25.57 7.02 -14.65
N SER A 424 -24.50 7.48 -15.32
CA SER A 424 -23.92 6.76 -16.45
C SER A 424 -23.47 5.35 -16.08
N ALA A 425 -22.81 5.14 -14.93
CA ALA A 425 -22.46 3.79 -14.47
C ALA A 425 -23.68 2.92 -14.19
N ILE A 426 -24.73 3.48 -13.58
CA ILE A 426 -26.00 2.77 -13.35
C ILE A 426 -26.61 2.34 -14.69
N LEU A 427 -26.72 3.27 -15.66
CA LEU A 427 -27.26 2.98 -16.98
C LEU A 427 -26.44 1.92 -17.72
N ILE A 428 -25.10 1.98 -17.65
CA ILE A 428 -24.21 0.95 -18.22
C ILE A 428 -24.53 -0.42 -17.62
N LEU A 429 -24.68 -0.52 -16.29
CA LEU A 429 -25.01 -1.80 -15.63
C LEU A 429 -26.40 -2.31 -16.01
N LEU A 430 -27.41 -1.44 -16.06
CA LEU A 430 -28.77 -1.81 -16.44
C LEU A 430 -28.83 -2.29 -17.90
N ILE A 431 -28.19 -1.56 -18.81
CA ILE A 431 -28.11 -1.94 -20.23
C ILE A 431 -27.33 -3.26 -20.37
N TYR A 432 -26.22 -3.41 -19.64
CA TYR A 432 -25.44 -4.64 -19.64
C TYR A 432 -26.25 -5.85 -19.13
N ASN A 433 -27.12 -5.66 -18.14
CA ASN A 433 -28.05 -6.70 -17.72
C ASN A 433 -29.11 -7.00 -18.78
N TYR A 434 -29.70 -5.97 -19.39
CA TYR A 434 -30.70 -6.15 -20.44
C TYR A 434 -30.17 -6.95 -21.63
N ILE A 435 -28.93 -6.70 -22.06
CA ILE A 435 -28.31 -7.45 -23.17
C ILE A 435 -28.03 -8.91 -22.77
N ARG A 436 -27.76 -9.21 -21.50
CA ARG A 436 -27.44 -10.57 -21.03
C ARG A 436 -28.67 -11.42 -20.68
N PHE A 437 -29.69 -10.79 -20.11
CA PHE A 437 -30.82 -11.45 -19.45
C PHE A 437 -32.19 -10.98 -19.94
N GLU A 438 -32.22 -10.11 -20.96
CA GLU A 438 -33.46 -9.50 -21.51
C GLU A 438 -34.27 -8.73 -20.46
N SER A 439 -33.63 -8.35 -19.35
CA SER A 439 -34.23 -7.64 -18.22
C SER A 439 -33.22 -6.68 -17.58
N PHE A 440 -33.65 -5.43 -17.33
CA PHE A 440 -32.81 -4.43 -16.68
C PHE A 440 -32.49 -4.76 -15.21
N PHE A 441 -33.43 -5.42 -14.53
CA PHE A 441 -33.38 -5.68 -13.09
C PHE A 441 -33.04 -7.13 -12.75
N ASP A 442 -32.81 -7.98 -13.75
CA ASP A 442 -32.26 -9.31 -13.52
C ASP A 442 -30.74 -9.23 -13.42
N PHE A 443 -30.22 -9.65 -12.27
CA PHE A 443 -28.78 -9.71 -11.98
C PHE A 443 -28.26 -11.15 -12.03
N GLY A 444 -29.09 -12.11 -12.46
CA GLY A 444 -28.76 -13.53 -12.61
C GLY A 444 -28.71 -14.32 -11.31
N TYR A 445 -28.99 -13.70 -10.15
CA TYR A 445 -28.90 -14.37 -8.85
C TYR A 445 -29.94 -15.48 -8.65
N ALA A 446 -31.04 -15.48 -9.40
CA ALA A 446 -32.06 -16.53 -9.34
C ALA A 446 -31.58 -17.89 -9.89
N SER A 447 -30.65 -17.89 -10.86
CA SER A 447 -30.06 -19.09 -11.48
C SER A 447 -28.56 -19.24 -11.18
N LEU A 448 -28.07 -18.58 -10.12
CA LEU A 448 -26.68 -18.62 -9.70
C LEU A 448 -26.30 -20.02 -9.22
N LYS A 449 -25.22 -20.60 -9.77
CA LYS A 449 -24.60 -21.83 -9.24
C LYS A 449 -23.61 -21.53 -8.11
N GLY A 450 -24.09 -20.84 -7.08
CA GLY A 450 -23.27 -20.40 -5.95
C GLY A 450 -23.21 -21.41 -4.80
N SER A 451 -22.66 -21.00 -3.66
CA SER A 451 -22.73 -21.82 -2.43
C SER A 451 -24.20 -22.04 -2.05
N GLN A 452 -24.55 -23.25 -1.60
CA GLN A 452 -25.94 -23.58 -1.26
C GLN A 452 -26.52 -22.63 -0.19
N SER A 453 -25.67 -22.18 0.74
CA SER A 453 -26.06 -21.20 1.76
C SER A 453 -26.43 -19.84 1.17
N ILE A 454 -25.67 -19.33 0.20
CA ILE A 454 -25.98 -18.03 -0.44
C ILE A 454 -27.23 -18.14 -1.29
N VAL A 455 -27.36 -19.22 -2.07
CA VAL A 455 -28.53 -19.43 -2.93
C VAL A 455 -29.81 -19.50 -2.09
N ASN A 456 -29.81 -20.28 -1.00
CA ASN A 456 -30.95 -20.37 -0.09
C ASN A 456 -31.28 -19.03 0.57
N ASN A 457 -30.27 -18.28 1.02
CA ASN A 457 -30.46 -16.96 1.63
C ASN A 457 -31.10 -15.97 0.65
N VAL A 458 -30.60 -15.92 -0.58
CA VAL A 458 -31.11 -15.02 -1.61
C VAL A 458 -32.53 -15.40 -2.03
N GLN A 459 -32.84 -16.69 -2.16
CA GLN A 459 -34.19 -17.16 -2.50
C GLN A 459 -35.21 -16.87 -1.37
N THR A 460 -34.78 -16.92 -0.10
CA THR A 460 -35.70 -16.76 1.04
C THR A 460 -35.89 -15.30 1.45
N HIS A 461 -34.82 -14.51 1.45
CA HIS A 461 -34.81 -13.16 2.01
C HIS A 461 -34.48 -12.07 0.99
N GLY A 462 -34.15 -12.42 -0.25
CA GLY A 462 -33.62 -11.49 -1.25
C GLY A 462 -32.15 -11.15 -1.01
N LEU A 463 -31.57 -10.36 -1.93
CA LEU A 463 -30.15 -9.99 -1.89
C LEU A 463 -29.82 -8.97 -0.78
N PHE A 464 -30.77 -8.09 -0.47
CA PHE A 464 -30.69 -7.11 0.61
C PHE A 464 -31.87 -7.28 1.56
N SER A 465 -31.59 -7.54 2.84
CA SER A 465 -32.60 -7.76 3.87
C SER A 465 -32.11 -7.39 5.26
N ALA A 466 -33.02 -6.84 6.07
CA ALA A 466 -32.76 -6.59 7.49
C ALA A 466 -32.46 -7.88 8.28
N HIS A 467 -32.87 -9.04 7.74
CA HIS A 467 -32.56 -10.36 8.33
C HIS A 467 -31.05 -10.57 8.53
N PHE A 468 -30.21 -10.05 7.64
CA PHE A 468 -28.76 -10.27 7.70
C PHE A 468 -28.04 -9.32 8.70
N ILE A 469 -28.70 -8.27 9.19
CA ILE A 469 -28.05 -7.24 10.02
C ILE A 469 -27.42 -7.84 11.28
N PRO A 470 -28.11 -8.67 12.09
CA PRO A 470 -27.54 -9.17 13.35
C PRO A 470 -26.28 -10.00 13.12
N GLU A 471 -26.33 -10.95 12.18
CA GLU A 471 -25.21 -11.85 11.88
C GLU A 471 -24.05 -11.08 11.23
N ASN A 472 -24.31 -10.21 10.26
CA ASN A 472 -23.27 -9.42 9.62
C ASN A 472 -22.53 -8.50 10.61
N LEU A 473 -23.27 -7.83 11.51
CA LEU A 473 -22.65 -6.99 12.54
C LEU A 473 -21.89 -7.80 13.57
N TYR A 474 -22.42 -8.97 13.97
CA TYR A 474 -21.72 -9.89 14.86
C TYR A 474 -20.39 -10.36 14.23
N VAL A 475 -20.41 -10.83 12.98
CA VAL A 475 -19.21 -11.26 12.27
C VAL A 475 -18.22 -10.11 12.06
N MET A 476 -18.71 -8.94 11.64
CA MET A 476 -17.87 -7.77 11.35
C MET A 476 -17.17 -7.23 12.60
N LEU A 477 -17.85 -7.17 13.75
CA LEU A 477 -17.36 -6.43 14.93
C LEU A 477 -16.91 -7.33 16.08
N LEU A 478 -17.52 -8.50 16.28
CA LEU A 478 -17.40 -9.26 17.53
C LEU A 478 -16.88 -10.69 17.36
N LYS A 479 -17.03 -11.32 16.20
CA LYS A 479 -16.67 -12.73 16.01
C LYS A 479 -15.15 -12.94 16.13
N MET A 480 -14.76 -13.71 17.15
CA MET A 480 -13.37 -14.02 17.49
C MET A 480 -12.91 -15.32 16.81
N PRO A 481 -11.60 -15.53 16.64
CA PRO A 481 -11.07 -16.81 16.17
C PRO A 481 -11.40 -17.94 17.17
N GLN A 482 -11.63 -19.15 16.65
CA GLN A 482 -11.88 -20.32 17.49
C GLN A 482 -10.56 -20.90 17.97
N ILE A 483 -10.29 -20.85 19.27
CA ILE A 483 -9.05 -21.38 19.85
C ILE A 483 -9.32 -22.78 20.39
N ARG A 484 -8.63 -23.79 19.84
CA ARG A 484 -8.63 -25.17 20.36
C ARG A 484 -7.62 -25.26 21.50
N TRP A 485 -8.04 -24.85 22.69
CA TRP A 485 -7.18 -24.77 23.88
C TRP A 485 -6.49 -26.09 24.25
N GLU A 486 -7.14 -27.22 23.96
CA GLU A 486 -6.65 -28.57 24.28
C GLU A 486 -5.35 -28.93 23.53
N THR A 487 -5.22 -28.52 22.27
CA THR A 487 -4.03 -28.80 21.45
C THR A 487 -3.13 -27.59 21.27
N PHE A 488 -3.51 -26.43 21.81
CA PHE A 488 -2.83 -25.15 21.60
C PHE A 488 -1.33 -25.23 21.90
N TRP A 489 -0.96 -25.66 23.10
CA TRP A 489 0.45 -25.74 23.49
C TRP A 489 1.21 -26.81 22.70
N THR A 490 0.59 -27.95 22.41
CA THR A 490 1.23 -29.04 21.67
C THR A 490 1.46 -28.72 20.21
N ASP A 491 0.55 -27.97 19.57
CA ASP A 491 0.68 -27.60 18.16
C ASP A 491 1.64 -26.41 17.99
N VAL A 492 1.56 -25.41 18.89
CA VAL A 492 2.51 -24.28 18.93
C VAL A 492 3.95 -24.77 19.10
N LEU A 493 4.19 -25.75 19.99
CA LEU A 493 5.51 -26.36 20.19
C LEU A 493 5.99 -27.17 18.98
N LYS A 494 5.06 -27.66 18.13
CA LYS A 494 5.36 -28.32 16.86
C LYS A 494 5.48 -27.35 15.68
N GLY A 495 5.44 -26.04 15.94
CA GLY A 495 5.47 -25.00 14.90
C GLY A 495 4.18 -24.91 14.08
N ASN A 496 3.10 -25.53 14.55
CA ASN A 496 1.83 -25.63 13.85
C ASN A 496 0.82 -24.67 14.52
N PHE A 497 0.58 -23.50 13.93
CA PHE A 497 -0.39 -22.53 14.47
C PHE A 497 -1.86 -22.94 14.21
N MET A 498 -2.10 -24.14 13.68
CA MET A 498 -3.42 -24.69 13.32
C MET A 498 -4.41 -24.85 14.50
N SER A 499 -4.01 -24.67 15.76
CA SER A 499 -4.97 -24.65 16.89
C SER A 499 -5.81 -23.37 16.95
N ILE A 500 -5.46 -22.34 16.19
CA ILE A 500 -6.32 -21.17 15.96
C ILE A 500 -7.16 -21.49 14.71
N GLY A 501 -8.33 -22.09 14.95
CA GLY A 501 -9.35 -22.32 13.93
C GLY A 501 -9.91 -20.99 13.45
N LEU A 502 -9.60 -20.64 12.21
CA LEU A 502 -10.23 -19.51 11.56
C LEU A 502 -11.58 -19.97 11.02
N ASP A 503 -12.58 -19.12 11.12
CA ASP A 503 -13.93 -19.45 10.67
C ASP A 503 -14.11 -18.95 9.23
N PRO A 504 -14.43 -19.81 8.25
CA PRO A 504 -14.62 -19.42 6.86
C PRO A 504 -15.83 -18.49 6.66
N ILE A 505 -16.74 -18.37 7.64
CA ILE A 505 -17.84 -17.38 7.61
C ILE A 505 -17.30 -15.95 7.77
N GLY A 506 -16.13 -15.79 8.40
CA GLY A 506 -15.45 -14.51 8.64
C GLY A 506 -15.14 -14.27 10.12
N MET A 507 -14.40 -13.20 10.40
CA MET A 507 -14.01 -12.77 11.75
C MET A 507 -14.01 -11.24 11.86
N SER A 508 -14.07 -10.75 13.10
CA SER A 508 -14.09 -9.33 13.43
C SER A 508 -12.92 -8.58 12.80
N ILE A 509 -13.21 -7.38 12.28
CA ILE A 509 -12.18 -6.45 11.78
C ILE A 509 -11.16 -6.10 12.86
N PHE A 510 -11.57 -6.07 14.13
CA PHE A 510 -10.67 -5.79 15.26
C PHE A 510 -9.84 -7.01 15.63
N ALA A 511 -10.36 -8.22 15.44
CA ALA A 511 -9.60 -9.44 15.64
C ALA A 511 -8.53 -9.61 14.54
N THR A 512 -8.87 -9.30 13.29
CA THR A 512 -7.91 -9.44 12.18
C THR A 512 -6.97 -8.25 12.01
N THR A 513 -7.40 -7.06 12.43
CA THR A 513 -6.58 -5.84 12.41
C THR A 513 -6.73 -5.07 13.74
N PRO A 514 -6.11 -5.57 14.83
CA PRO A 514 -6.13 -4.93 16.15
C PRO A 514 -5.72 -3.45 16.15
N SER A 515 -4.92 -2.99 15.19
CA SER A 515 -4.56 -1.56 15.08
C SER A 515 -5.76 -0.64 14.86
N LEU A 516 -6.91 -1.15 14.41
CA LEU A 516 -8.16 -0.38 14.31
C LEU A 516 -8.66 0.12 15.68
N LEU A 517 -8.19 -0.44 16.80
CA LEU A 517 -8.51 0.08 18.13
C LEU A 517 -8.03 1.54 18.34
N TYR A 518 -7.06 2.02 17.55
CA TYR A 518 -6.64 3.43 17.57
C TYR A 518 -7.67 4.38 17.00
N LEU A 519 -8.73 3.87 16.38
CA LEU A 519 -9.87 4.67 15.97
C LEU A 519 -10.68 5.19 17.16
N PHE A 520 -10.64 4.52 18.32
CA PHE A 520 -11.33 4.94 19.54
C PHE A 520 -10.59 6.08 20.21
N ARG A 521 -10.80 7.30 19.69
CA ARG A 521 -10.17 8.51 20.20
C ARG A 521 -11.00 9.75 19.88
N ARG A 522 -10.56 10.89 20.41
CA ARG A 522 -11.11 12.19 20.04
C ARG A 522 -10.57 12.64 18.69
N TYR A 523 -11.47 13.08 17.81
CA TYR A 523 -11.15 13.65 16.50
C TYR A 523 -11.36 15.17 16.50
N PRO A 524 -10.58 15.93 15.70
CA PRO A 524 -10.87 17.33 15.45
C PRO A 524 -12.15 17.48 14.61
N GLY A 525 -12.85 18.60 14.75
CA GLY A 525 -14.11 18.89 14.05
C GLY A 525 -13.95 19.28 12.58
N GLN A 526 -13.01 18.66 11.85
CA GLN A 526 -12.80 18.92 10.42
C GLN A 526 -13.86 18.19 9.57
N TRP A 527 -14.26 18.80 8.46
CA TRP A 527 -15.37 18.28 7.65
C TRP A 527 -15.01 16.96 6.97
N TRP A 528 -13.78 16.79 6.49
CA TRP A 528 -13.33 15.53 5.89
C TRP A 528 -13.42 14.35 6.88
N ILE A 529 -13.24 14.58 8.18
CA ILE A 529 -13.36 13.55 9.22
C ILE A 529 -14.82 13.09 9.35
N TRP A 530 -15.75 14.04 9.38
CA TRP A 530 -17.18 13.71 9.35
C TRP A 530 -17.54 12.96 8.07
N GLY A 531 -17.06 13.39 6.91
CA GLY A 531 -17.26 12.68 5.64
C GLY A 531 -16.71 11.26 5.64
N ALA A 532 -15.53 11.04 6.26
CA ALA A 532 -14.94 9.72 6.41
C ALA A 532 -15.80 8.81 7.30
N TRP A 533 -16.23 9.29 8.48
CA TRP A 533 -17.12 8.53 9.37
C TRP A 533 -18.49 8.25 8.74
N THR A 534 -19.10 9.22 8.06
CA THR A 534 -20.36 9.03 7.33
C THR A 534 -20.21 7.98 6.23
N THR A 535 -19.09 7.99 5.50
CA THR A 535 -18.79 6.96 4.49
C THR A 535 -18.66 5.58 5.10
N ILE A 536 -17.96 5.46 6.23
CA ILE A 536 -17.83 4.19 6.97
C ILE A 536 -19.21 3.71 7.43
N LEU A 537 -20.01 4.58 8.02
CA LEU A 537 -21.36 4.26 8.49
C LEU A 537 -22.25 3.79 7.34
N PHE A 538 -22.25 4.50 6.20
CA PHE A 538 -23.05 4.13 5.03
C PHE A 538 -22.63 2.78 4.46
N ASN A 539 -21.32 2.50 4.40
CA ASN A 539 -20.84 1.18 4.02
C ASN A 539 -21.26 0.09 5.01
N ILE A 540 -21.17 0.33 6.33
CA ILE A 540 -21.63 -0.62 7.34
C ILE A 540 -23.12 -0.91 7.19
N ILE A 541 -23.95 0.11 6.95
CA ILE A 541 -25.39 -0.07 6.74
C ILE A 541 -25.69 -0.92 5.51
N ILE A 542 -25.08 -0.60 4.35
CA ILE A 542 -25.38 -1.36 3.13
C ILE A 542 -24.83 -2.78 3.18
N LEU A 543 -23.67 -2.99 3.81
CA LEU A 543 -23.04 -4.29 3.97
C LEU A 543 -23.75 -5.15 5.04
N SER A 544 -24.34 -4.55 6.07
CA SER A 544 -25.12 -5.30 7.07
C SER A 544 -26.44 -5.81 6.49
N LEU A 545 -26.99 -5.13 5.49
CA LEU A 545 -28.17 -5.56 4.75
C LEU A 545 -27.90 -6.62 3.69
N TYR A 546 -26.66 -6.79 3.23
CA TYR A 546 -26.35 -7.69 2.12
C TYR A 546 -26.10 -9.12 2.60
N SER A 547 -26.35 -10.13 1.77
CA SER A 547 -26.00 -11.53 2.03
C SER A 547 -24.46 -11.77 1.98
N ASN A 548 -23.74 -11.18 2.92
CA ASN A 548 -22.27 -11.15 3.01
C ASN A 548 -21.70 -12.36 3.77
N THR A 549 -22.44 -12.88 4.76
CA THR A 549 -22.04 -14.01 5.61
C THR A 549 -22.63 -15.31 5.07
N GLY A 550 -21.89 -15.98 4.17
CA GLY A 550 -22.34 -17.23 3.54
C GLY A 550 -21.36 -17.91 2.57
N SER A 551 -20.16 -17.34 2.39
CA SER A 551 -19.09 -17.92 1.57
C SER A 551 -17.74 -17.73 2.26
N ALA A 552 -16.80 -18.61 1.93
CA ALA A 552 -15.50 -18.71 2.57
C ALA A 552 -14.70 -17.40 2.43
N GLN A 553 -14.31 -16.81 3.56
CA GLN A 553 -13.44 -15.65 3.67
C GLN A 553 -12.58 -15.70 4.93
N PHE A 554 -11.38 -15.11 4.88
CA PHE A 554 -10.61 -14.79 6.08
C PHE A 554 -10.87 -13.35 6.53
N GLY A 555 -11.26 -13.19 7.81
CA GLY A 555 -11.63 -11.90 8.37
C GLY A 555 -12.89 -11.33 7.71
N TYR A 556 -13.09 -10.02 7.85
CA TYR A 556 -14.19 -9.32 7.20
C TYR A 556 -13.65 -8.51 6.02
N ARG A 557 -13.45 -9.15 4.87
CA ARG A 557 -12.79 -8.54 3.70
C ARG A 557 -13.49 -7.30 3.16
N TYR A 558 -14.80 -7.17 3.39
CA TYR A 558 -15.60 -6.02 2.95
C TYR A 558 -15.16 -4.69 3.59
N ILE A 559 -14.29 -4.73 4.62
CA ILE A 559 -13.58 -3.55 5.12
C ILE A 559 -12.85 -2.78 4.00
N LEU A 560 -12.42 -3.46 2.93
CA LEU A 560 -11.75 -2.83 1.78
C LEU A 560 -12.61 -1.82 1.02
N ASP A 561 -13.93 -1.88 1.15
CA ASP A 561 -14.85 -0.93 0.51
C ASP A 561 -14.81 0.44 1.22
N PHE A 562 -14.30 0.50 2.45
CA PHE A 562 -14.13 1.72 3.25
C PHE A 562 -12.77 1.81 3.96
N ILE A 563 -11.76 1.07 3.48
CA ILE A 563 -10.42 1.06 4.11
C ILE A 563 -9.67 2.37 3.90
N ALA A 564 -9.87 3.05 2.77
CA ALA A 564 -9.23 4.33 2.49
C ALA A 564 -9.61 5.40 3.53
N PRO A 565 -10.91 5.69 3.81
CA PRO A 565 -11.27 6.59 4.90
C PRO A 565 -10.77 6.08 6.27
N LEU A 566 -10.83 4.77 6.55
CA LEU A 566 -10.31 4.22 7.81
C LEU A 566 -8.82 4.51 8.03
N ILE A 567 -7.97 4.33 7.01
CA ILE A 567 -6.53 4.61 7.11
C ILE A 567 -6.29 6.11 7.31
N THR A 568 -7.08 6.99 6.68
CA THR A 568 -6.96 8.44 6.93
C THR A 568 -7.36 8.83 8.35
N LEU A 569 -8.37 8.16 8.93
CA LEU A 569 -8.78 8.37 10.33
C LEU A 569 -7.76 7.81 11.32
N LEU A 570 -7.21 6.62 11.05
CA LEU A 570 -6.08 6.07 11.83
C LEU A 570 -4.89 7.01 11.81
N ALA A 571 -4.64 7.69 10.69
CA ALA A 571 -3.57 8.65 10.57
C ALA A 571 -3.77 9.92 11.43
N VAL A 572 -5.01 10.29 11.78
CA VAL A 572 -5.28 11.30 12.82
C VAL A 572 -4.72 10.81 14.17
N GLY A 573 -4.78 9.50 14.39
CA GLY A 573 -4.37 8.90 15.64
C GLY A 573 -2.88 8.67 15.81
N VAL A 574 -2.15 8.62 14.70
CA VAL A 574 -0.70 8.42 14.67
C VAL A 574 -0.05 9.78 14.40
N SER A 575 0.47 10.42 15.44
CA SER A 575 1.14 11.72 15.32
C SER A 575 2.54 11.61 14.69
N GLN A 576 3.31 12.70 14.67
CA GLN A 576 4.73 12.67 14.27
C GLN A 576 5.56 11.60 15.01
N LYS A 577 5.22 11.35 16.28
CA LYS A 577 5.78 10.25 17.09
C LYS A 577 4.80 9.08 17.07
N VAL A 578 5.26 7.98 16.50
CA VAL A 578 4.54 6.71 16.56
C VAL A 578 4.82 6.11 17.93
N PRO A 579 3.78 5.86 18.75
CA PRO A 579 4.01 5.23 20.04
C PRO A 579 4.38 3.75 19.86
N TRP A 580 5.25 3.23 20.72
CA TRP A 580 5.75 1.84 20.64
C TRP A 580 4.60 0.83 20.63
N HIS A 581 3.55 1.07 21.42
CA HIS A 581 2.38 0.22 21.50
C HIS A 581 1.59 0.18 20.17
N PHE A 582 1.62 1.24 19.35
CA PHE A 582 1.03 1.18 18.00
C PHE A 582 1.85 0.29 17.08
N MET A 583 3.18 0.37 17.15
CA MET A 583 4.08 -0.49 16.36
C MET A 583 3.86 -1.95 16.69
N VAL A 584 3.77 -2.30 17.97
CA VAL A 584 3.51 -3.68 18.43
C VAL A 584 2.17 -4.17 17.90
N VAL A 585 1.10 -3.40 18.05
CA VAL A 585 -0.23 -3.80 17.59
C VAL A 585 -0.31 -3.86 16.04
N ALA A 586 0.45 -3.01 15.34
CA ALA A 586 0.58 -3.08 13.88
C ALA A 586 1.32 -4.35 13.43
N LEU A 587 2.41 -4.73 14.10
CA LEU A 587 3.11 -5.98 13.85
C LEU A 587 2.21 -7.20 14.11
N ILE A 588 1.40 -7.17 15.18
CA ILE A 588 0.41 -8.21 15.45
C ILE A 588 -0.61 -8.28 14.31
N SER A 589 -1.14 -7.15 13.85
CA SER A 589 -2.08 -7.09 12.72
C SER A 589 -1.46 -7.71 11.45
N ILE A 590 -0.19 -7.42 11.19
CA ILE A 590 0.58 -7.99 10.06
C ILE A 590 0.72 -9.51 10.21
N ALA A 591 1.12 -10.00 11.38
CA ALA A 591 1.27 -11.43 11.64
C ALA A 591 -0.05 -12.19 11.45
N ILE A 592 -1.17 -11.63 11.96
CA ILE A 592 -2.50 -12.23 11.82
C ILE A 592 -2.93 -12.30 10.35
N ASN A 593 -2.70 -11.26 9.55
CA ASN A 593 -3.08 -11.27 8.14
C ASN A 593 -2.16 -12.16 7.29
N LEU A 594 -0.87 -12.29 7.64
CA LEU A 594 0.02 -13.27 7.02
C LEU A 594 -0.43 -14.70 7.29
N TYR A 595 -0.75 -15.01 8.55
CA TYR A 595 -1.30 -16.32 8.92
C TYR A 595 -2.64 -16.59 8.25
N GLY A 596 -3.54 -15.61 8.23
CA GLY A 596 -4.83 -15.72 7.55
C GLY A 596 -4.73 -15.88 6.04
N ALA A 597 -3.76 -15.21 5.41
CA ALA A 597 -3.45 -15.41 3.99
C ALA A 597 -3.03 -16.86 3.72
N TYR A 598 -2.11 -17.39 4.54
CA TYR A 598 -1.68 -18.78 4.44
C TYR A 598 -2.87 -19.73 4.62
N TRP A 599 -3.60 -19.63 5.74
CA TRP A 599 -4.73 -20.51 6.07
C TRP A 599 -5.82 -20.52 4.98
N PHE A 600 -6.20 -19.33 4.49
CA PHE A 600 -7.26 -19.22 3.49
C PHE A 600 -6.86 -19.80 2.13
N MET A 601 -5.59 -19.62 1.75
CA MET A 601 -5.07 -20.07 0.45
C MET A 601 -4.61 -21.53 0.44
N SER A 602 -4.23 -22.09 1.59
CA SER A 602 -3.88 -23.52 1.72
C SER A 602 -5.11 -24.44 1.78
N GLY A 603 -6.32 -23.89 1.72
CA GLY A 603 -7.58 -24.64 1.74
C GLY A 603 -7.92 -25.16 3.14
N GLY A 604 -7.79 -24.27 4.14
CA GLY A 604 -7.84 -24.60 5.57
C GLY A 604 -9.12 -25.20 6.12
#